data_AF-A0A535MNA0-F1
#
_entry.id   AF-A0A535MNA0-F1
#
_cell.length_a   1.000
_cell.length_b   1.000
_cell.length_c   1.000
_cell.angle_alpha   90.00
_cell.angle_beta   90.00
_cell.angle_gamma   90.00
#
_symmetry.space_group_name_H-M   'P 1'
#
loop_
_entity.id
_entity.type
_entity.pdbx_description
1 polymer ?
#
loop_
_entity_poly.entity_id
_entity_poly.type
_entity_poly.pdbx_seq_one_letter_code
_entity_poly.pdbx_strand_id
1 'polypeptide(L)'
;MWAAMHDAGRGVRGVEEPELPPNLFVISLLHDLQVGNYSRRAWGVFVRDSWRRSWQTLMENPGLRRSWLRFTTAGTIGILVAGGVCARLVAPSETVLFLATSLLWWAVLMADLGLHLGLMVNLESGELRRTIGVPNMLTELRAFGSIWVAWGAHWLTEGMPIPLVFVFGVAAVTDLLDGWIARRAHVSTRWGRLYDPFMDGIFFGVAAISLAVIGVLPQWIAALVVFRYALPVVGAIAFLFMRRRTPRIRHTPWGRASSASIAATIFLAGAAAGLGLPFDRLGPILYAIVVVAAVGALLNILMRGIEQV
;
A
#
# COMPACT_ATOMS: atom_id res chain seq x y z
N MET A 1 -5.81 -55.80 -14.08
CA MET A 1 -4.69 -55.03 -14.68
C MET A 1 -5.22 -53.98 -15.66
N TRP A 2 -6.24 -53.23 -15.25
CA TRP A 2 -6.86 -52.11 -15.98
C TRP A 2 -7.56 -51.20 -14.94
N ALA A 3 -6.81 -50.83 -13.90
CA ALA A 3 -7.29 -49.98 -12.79
C ALA A 3 -6.14 -49.18 -12.14
N ALA A 4 -5.00 -49.06 -12.83
CA ALA A 4 -3.79 -48.39 -12.31
C ALA A 4 -3.34 -47.19 -13.17
N MET A 5 -4.23 -46.64 -14.01
CA MET A 5 -3.94 -45.48 -14.87
C MET A 5 -4.87 -44.28 -14.64
N HIS A 6 -5.64 -44.27 -13.55
CA HIS A 6 -6.56 -43.16 -13.24
C HIS A 6 -6.10 -42.23 -12.10
N ASP A 7 -4.85 -42.36 -11.65
CA ASP A 7 -4.37 -41.66 -10.44
C ASP A 7 -3.17 -40.73 -10.70
N ALA A 8 -3.22 -39.96 -11.79
CA ALA A 8 -2.16 -39.00 -12.16
C ALA A 8 -2.70 -37.64 -12.61
N GLY A 9 -3.76 -37.13 -11.95
CA GLY A 9 -4.46 -35.92 -12.43
C GLY A 9 -5.02 -34.96 -11.40
N ARG A 10 -4.68 -35.06 -10.11
CA ARG A 10 -5.18 -34.11 -9.09
C ARG A 10 -4.06 -33.64 -8.16
N GLY A 11 -3.23 -32.74 -8.67
CA GLY A 11 -2.08 -32.20 -7.97
C GLY A 11 -1.91 -30.69 -8.11
N VAL A 12 -3.00 -29.92 -8.29
CA VAL A 12 -2.92 -28.46 -8.05
C VAL A 12 -3.42 -28.21 -6.63
N ARG A 13 -2.50 -28.38 -5.67
CA ARG A 13 -2.67 -27.86 -4.32
C ARG A 13 -2.83 -26.34 -4.46
N GLY A 14 -4.08 -25.88 -4.43
CA GLY A 14 -4.34 -24.51 -4.05
C GLY A 14 -3.74 -24.36 -2.66
N VAL A 15 -2.70 -23.54 -2.53
CA VAL A 15 -2.19 -23.12 -1.23
C VAL A 15 -3.37 -22.44 -0.54
N GLU A 16 -4.04 -23.15 0.36
CA GLU A 16 -5.01 -22.54 1.26
C GLU A 16 -4.23 -21.57 2.13
N GLU A 17 -4.45 -20.27 1.90
CA GLU A 17 -3.93 -19.24 2.77
C GLU A 17 -4.41 -19.56 4.19
N PRO A 18 -3.52 -19.62 5.19
CA PRO A 18 -3.92 -19.98 6.55
C PRO A 18 -5.00 -19.01 7.03
N GLU A 19 -6.16 -19.55 7.44
CA GLU A 19 -7.23 -18.77 8.04
C GLU A 19 -6.64 -17.98 9.21
N LEU A 20 -6.69 -16.66 9.11
CA LEU A 20 -6.15 -15.75 10.10
C LEU A 20 -6.76 -16.07 11.47
N PRO A 21 -5.98 -16.34 12.54
CA PRO A 21 -6.54 -16.64 13.85
C PRO A 21 -7.47 -15.49 14.29
N PRO A 22 -8.64 -15.72 14.86
CA PRO A 22 -9.58 -14.65 15.19
C PRO A 22 -8.91 -13.61 16.10
N ASN A 23 -8.73 -12.37 15.61
CA ASN A 23 -8.27 -11.30 16.49
C ASN A 23 -9.47 -10.83 17.30
N LEU A 24 -9.53 -11.25 18.57
CA LEU A 24 -10.57 -10.85 19.53
C LEU A 24 -10.78 -9.33 19.55
N PHE A 25 -9.73 -8.53 19.29
CA PHE A 25 -9.81 -7.07 19.16
C PHE A 25 -10.72 -6.64 18.01
N VAL A 26 -10.46 -7.13 16.79
CA VAL A 26 -11.22 -6.73 15.58
C VAL A 26 -12.63 -7.34 15.63
N ILE A 27 -12.76 -8.57 16.13
CA ILE A 27 -14.04 -9.27 16.20
C ILE A 27 -14.99 -8.58 17.17
N SER A 28 -14.51 -8.19 18.35
CA SER A 28 -15.34 -7.46 19.32
C SER A 28 -15.79 -6.10 18.78
N LEU A 29 -14.88 -5.33 18.17
CA LEU A 29 -15.23 -4.03 17.58
C LEU A 29 -16.22 -4.13 16.42
N LEU A 30 -16.05 -5.12 15.53
CA LEU A 30 -16.99 -5.34 14.42
C LEU A 30 -18.33 -5.88 14.91
N HIS A 31 -18.33 -6.71 15.96
CA HIS A 31 -19.55 -7.19 16.60
C HIS A 31 -20.36 -6.02 17.17
N ASP A 32 -19.73 -5.10 17.91
CA ASP A 32 -20.39 -3.92 18.45
C ASP A 32 -21.01 -3.03 17.35
N LEU A 33 -20.32 -2.92 16.21
CA LEU A 33 -20.78 -2.15 15.05
C LEU A 33 -21.95 -2.84 14.33
N GLN A 34 -21.91 -4.17 14.21
CA GLN A 34 -22.99 -4.99 13.66
C GLN A 34 -24.24 -4.93 14.54
N VAL A 35 -24.10 -5.08 15.86
CA VAL A 35 -25.19 -4.95 16.83
C VAL A 35 -25.79 -3.55 16.80
N GLY A 36 -24.95 -2.53 16.66
CA GLY A 36 -25.36 -1.12 16.50
C GLY A 36 -25.96 -0.77 15.14
N ASN A 37 -26.21 -1.77 14.27
CA ASN A 37 -26.82 -1.63 12.95
C ASN A 37 -26.12 -0.61 12.03
N TYR A 38 -24.81 -0.42 12.18
CA TYR A 38 -24.03 0.59 11.44
C TYR A 38 -24.57 2.03 11.59
N SER A 39 -25.30 2.33 12.66
CA SER A 39 -25.81 3.67 12.93
C SER A 39 -24.68 4.68 13.17
N ARG A 40 -24.95 5.98 12.99
CA ARG A 40 -23.96 7.05 13.28
C ARG A 40 -23.41 6.94 14.72
N ARG A 41 -24.25 6.55 15.68
CA ARG A 41 -23.86 6.35 17.08
C ARG A 41 -22.94 5.13 17.25
N ALA A 42 -23.24 4.03 16.57
CA ALA A 42 -22.39 2.83 16.59
C ALA A 42 -21.01 3.10 15.99
N TRP A 43 -20.94 3.87 14.89
CA TRP A 43 -19.67 4.35 14.33
C TRP A 43 -18.89 5.22 15.31
N GLY A 44 -19.56 6.14 16.01
CA GLY A 44 -18.92 6.95 17.05
C GLY A 44 -18.33 6.11 18.19
N VAL A 45 -19.04 5.07 18.64
CA VAL A 45 -18.55 4.12 19.65
C VAL A 45 -17.37 3.32 19.11
N PHE A 46 -17.45 2.77 17.89
CA PHE A 46 -16.35 2.03 17.27
C PHE A 46 -15.08 2.86 17.16
N VAL A 47 -15.18 4.11 16.65
CA VAL A 47 -14.00 4.98 16.49
C VAL A 47 -13.39 5.30 17.85
N ARG A 48 -14.20 5.64 18.84
CA ARG A 48 -13.74 5.94 20.20
C ARG A 48 -13.10 4.73 20.87
N ASP A 49 -13.72 3.56 20.77
CA ASP A 49 -13.26 2.35 21.44
C ASP A 49 -12.03 1.76 20.73
N SER A 50 -11.97 1.87 19.40
CA SER A 50 -10.76 1.62 18.61
C SER A 50 -9.62 2.53 19.07
N TRP A 51 -9.84 3.85 19.13
CA TRP A 51 -8.85 4.82 19.64
C TRP A 51 -8.36 4.47 21.04
N ARG A 52 -9.28 4.24 21.99
CA ARG A 52 -8.95 3.96 23.40
C ARG A 52 -8.10 2.70 23.53
N ARG A 53 -8.47 1.62 22.84
CA ARG A 53 -7.75 0.34 22.93
C ARG A 53 -6.41 0.39 22.20
N SER A 54 -6.31 1.12 21.08
CA SER A 54 -5.03 1.37 20.41
C SER A 54 -4.08 2.17 21.30
N TRP A 55 -4.60 3.19 21.98
CA TRP A 55 -3.84 3.97 22.95
C TRP A 55 -3.38 3.12 24.15
N GLN A 56 -4.25 2.28 24.72
CA GLN A 56 -3.88 1.33 25.77
C GLN A 56 -2.76 0.39 25.31
N THR A 57 -2.88 -0.18 24.11
CA THR A 57 -1.86 -1.07 23.55
C THR A 57 -0.50 -0.37 23.44
N LEU A 58 -0.48 0.88 23.00
CA LEU A 58 0.72 1.69 22.91
C LEU A 58 1.35 1.98 24.29
N MET A 59 0.52 2.12 25.33
CA MET A 59 1.00 2.35 26.70
C MET A 59 1.50 1.08 27.39
N GLU A 60 0.82 -0.05 27.17
CA GLU A 60 1.13 -1.35 27.77
C GLU A 60 2.34 -2.03 27.11
N ASN A 61 2.71 -1.64 25.88
CA ASN A 61 3.81 -2.24 25.12
C ASN A 61 4.97 -1.26 24.89
N PRO A 62 5.85 -1.04 25.89
CA PRO A 62 6.93 -0.04 25.81
C PRO A 62 7.98 -0.36 24.74
N GLY A 63 8.13 -1.63 24.33
CA GLY A 63 8.98 -2.00 23.20
C GLY A 63 8.45 -1.42 21.87
N LEU A 64 7.16 -1.64 21.62
CA LEU A 64 6.50 -1.24 20.38
C LEU A 64 6.41 0.30 20.30
N ARG A 65 6.07 0.95 21.41
CA ARG A 65 6.09 2.42 21.54
C ARG A 65 7.46 3.01 21.24
N ARG A 66 8.54 2.44 21.79
CA ARG A 66 9.91 2.90 21.51
C ARG A 66 10.30 2.70 20.06
N SER A 67 9.92 1.58 19.45
CA SER A 67 10.13 1.32 18.03
C SER A 67 9.42 2.36 17.15
N TRP A 68 8.16 2.68 17.48
CA TRP A 68 7.37 3.68 16.77
C TRP A 68 7.95 5.08 16.93
N LEU A 69 8.24 5.52 18.15
CA LEU A 69 8.87 6.82 18.39
C LEU A 69 10.19 6.99 17.63
N ARG A 70 11.07 5.98 17.66
CA ARG A 70 12.33 6.02 16.92
C ARG A 70 12.12 6.18 15.42
N PHE A 71 11.16 5.45 14.87
CA PHE A 71 10.84 5.52 13.45
C PHE A 71 10.28 6.90 13.08
N THR A 72 9.28 7.38 13.84
CA THR A 72 8.71 8.73 13.70
C THR A 72 9.79 9.81 13.74
N THR A 73 10.65 9.79 14.77
CA THR A 73 11.71 10.79 14.94
C THR A 73 12.76 10.70 13.83
N ALA A 74 13.17 9.50 13.42
CA ALA A 74 14.12 9.32 12.33
C ALA A 74 13.59 9.89 11.01
N GLY A 75 12.31 9.62 10.68
CA GLY A 75 11.66 10.20 9.49
C GLY A 75 11.58 11.71 9.56
N THR A 76 11.16 12.28 10.71
CA THR A 76 11.12 13.74 10.90
C THR A 76 12.49 14.39 10.72
N ILE A 77 13.55 13.80 11.30
CA ILE A 77 14.93 14.29 11.12
C ILE A 77 15.33 14.20 9.64
N GLY A 78 15.03 13.09 8.97
CA GLY A 78 15.31 12.92 7.54
C GLY A 78 14.63 13.99 6.68
N ILE A 79 13.37 14.33 6.98
CA ILE A 79 12.63 15.41 6.30
C ILE A 79 13.29 16.77 6.53
N LEU A 80 13.67 17.08 7.77
CA LEU A 80 14.34 18.35 8.09
C LEU A 80 15.70 18.47 7.40
N VAL A 81 16.48 17.38 7.36
CA VAL A 81 17.76 17.33 6.62
C VAL A 81 17.52 17.55 5.12
N ALA A 82 16.54 16.86 4.54
CA ALA A 82 16.17 17.03 3.14
C ALA A 82 15.73 18.46 2.83
N GLY A 83 14.92 19.08 3.69
CA GLY A 83 14.54 20.48 3.56
C GLY A 83 15.72 21.43 3.66
N GLY A 84 16.71 21.15 4.52
CA GLY A 84 17.97 21.90 4.58
C GLY A 84 18.83 21.76 3.31
N VAL A 85 18.74 20.64 2.60
CA VAL A 85 19.36 20.49 1.26
C VAL A 85 18.56 21.28 0.23
N CYS A 86 17.23 21.15 0.22
CA CYS A 86 16.34 21.88 -0.70
C CYS A 86 16.49 23.41 -0.56
N ALA A 87 16.67 23.91 0.66
CA ALA A 87 16.91 25.33 0.94
C ALA A 87 18.11 25.93 0.18
N ARG A 88 19.05 25.09 -0.28
CA ARG A 88 20.21 25.52 -1.07
C ARG A 88 20.00 25.42 -2.57
N LEU A 89 18.93 24.77 -3.01
CA LEU A 89 18.70 24.42 -4.42
C LEU A 89 17.46 25.12 -4.99
N VAL A 90 16.43 25.37 -4.18
CA VAL A 90 15.15 25.92 -4.61
C VAL A 90 14.77 27.15 -3.79
N ALA A 91 13.71 27.85 -4.21
CA ALA A 91 13.24 29.06 -3.54
C ALA A 91 12.84 28.79 -2.07
N PRO A 92 12.98 29.78 -1.15
CA PRO A 92 12.57 29.62 0.24
C PRO A 92 11.09 29.24 0.40
N SER A 93 10.20 29.81 -0.43
CA SER A 93 8.76 29.49 -0.40
C SER A 93 8.48 28.03 -0.74
N GLU A 94 9.17 27.48 -1.73
CA GLU A 94 9.04 26.07 -2.10
C GLU A 94 9.61 25.16 -1.03
N THR A 95 10.77 25.52 -0.45
CA THR A 95 11.36 24.75 0.65
C THR A 95 10.40 24.66 1.84
N VAL A 96 9.74 25.77 2.19
CA VAL A 96 8.73 25.81 3.26
C VAL A 96 7.54 24.90 2.91
N LEU A 97 7.04 24.96 1.68
CA LEU A 97 5.90 24.14 1.26
C LEU A 97 6.26 22.65 1.19
N PHE A 98 7.46 22.30 0.72
CA PHE A 98 8.00 20.94 0.72
C PHE A 98 8.09 20.38 2.14
N LEU A 99 8.66 21.15 3.07
CA LEU A 99 8.75 20.75 4.47
C LEU A 99 7.37 20.60 5.10
N ALA A 100 6.47 21.58 4.89
CA ALA A 100 5.13 21.55 5.47
C ALA A 100 4.32 20.34 5.00
N THR A 101 4.30 20.09 3.68
CA THR A 101 3.57 18.95 3.10
C THR A 101 4.19 17.61 3.48
N SER A 102 5.52 17.50 3.48
CA SER A 102 6.22 16.28 3.90
C SER A 102 6.02 15.96 5.37
N LEU A 103 6.15 16.94 6.26
CA LEU A 103 5.94 16.77 7.70
C LEU A 103 4.48 16.44 8.01
N LEU A 104 3.53 17.09 7.32
CA LEU A 104 2.11 16.79 7.47
C LEU A 104 1.80 15.35 7.05
N TRP A 105 2.27 14.93 5.88
CA TRP A 105 2.04 13.58 5.39
C TRP A 105 2.69 12.53 6.30
N TRP A 106 3.93 12.77 6.75
CA TRP A 106 4.59 11.92 7.72
C TRP A 106 3.83 11.83 9.05
N ALA A 107 3.31 12.94 9.56
CA ALA A 107 2.50 12.96 10.77
C ALA A 107 1.21 12.15 10.61
N VAL A 108 0.55 12.24 9.46
CA VAL A 108 -0.65 11.43 9.14
C VAL A 108 -0.31 9.94 9.14
N LEU A 109 0.75 9.53 8.45
CA LEU A 109 1.21 8.13 8.42
C LEU A 109 1.57 7.63 9.82
N MET A 110 2.34 8.40 10.59
CA MET A 110 2.74 7.98 11.94
C MET A 110 1.57 7.95 12.93
N ALA A 111 0.58 8.83 12.76
CA ALA A 111 -0.65 8.79 13.54
C ALA A 111 -1.47 7.53 13.21
N ASP A 112 -1.64 7.21 11.93
CA ASP A 112 -2.35 6.01 11.50
C ASP A 112 -1.64 4.72 11.94
N LEU A 113 -0.32 4.64 11.78
CA LEU A 113 0.51 3.55 12.28
C LEU A 113 0.37 3.39 13.79
N GLY A 114 0.43 4.52 14.52
CA GLY A 114 0.24 4.59 15.97
C GLY A 114 -1.13 4.03 16.41
N LEU A 115 -2.18 4.36 15.64
CA LEU A 115 -3.53 3.85 15.85
C LEU A 115 -3.70 2.38 15.57
N HIS A 116 -2.84 1.78 14.75
CA HIS A 116 -2.99 0.39 14.36
C HIS A 116 -1.89 -0.53 14.92
N LEU A 117 -1.08 -0.04 15.87
CA LEU A 117 -0.06 -0.86 16.55
C LEU A 117 -0.62 -2.14 17.18
N GLY A 118 -1.86 -2.13 17.67
CA GLY A 118 -2.53 -3.33 18.20
C GLY A 118 -2.85 -4.41 17.16
N LEU A 119 -2.70 -4.12 15.87
CA LEU A 119 -2.81 -5.08 14.78
C LEU A 119 -1.46 -5.68 14.37
N MET A 120 -0.36 -5.30 15.04
CA MET A 120 0.99 -5.82 14.81
C MET A 120 1.19 -7.22 15.41
N VAL A 121 0.24 -8.11 15.13
CA VAL A 121 0.21 -9.49 15.59
C VAL A 121 0.88 -10.38 14.54
N ASN A 122 1.83 -11.20 14.97
CA ASN A 122 2.43 -12.23 14.14
C ASN A 122 1.38 -13.30 13.83
N LEU A 123 1.36 -13.76 12.59
CA LEU A 123 0.28 -14.60 12.09
C LEU A 123 0.50 -16.09 12.33
N GLU A 124 1.74 -16.50 12.54
CA GLU A 124 2.11 -17.87 12.91
C GLU A 124 2.00 -18.06 14.43
N SER A 125 2.54 -17.12 15.22
CA SER A 125 2.53 -17.23 16.69
C SER A 125 1.28 -16.66 17.36
N GLY A 126 0.52 -15.78 16.70
CA GLY A 126 -0.62 -15.09 17.30
C GLY A 126 -0.24 -14.02 18.34
N GLU A 127 1.05 -13.78 18.56
CA GLU A 127 1.55 -12.85 19.56
C GLU A 127 1.74 -11.43 19.00
N LEU A 128 1.53 -10.43 19.85
CA LEU A 128 1.83 -9.04 19.54
C LEU A 128 3.36 -8.84 19.44
N ARG A 129 3.82 -8.20 18.37
CA ARG A 129 5.25 -7.94 18.17
C ARG A 129 5.76 -6.84 19.09
N ARG A 130 7.04 -6.99 19.49
CA ARG A 130 7.76 -5.99 20.30
C ARG A 130 8.22 -4.76 19.50
N THR A 131 8.19 -4.82 18.17
CA THR A 131 8.66 -3.77 17.24
C THR A 131 7.77 -3.74 16.00
N ILE A 132 7.69 -2.60 15.31
CA ILE A 132 6.92 -2.46 14.05
C ILE A 132 7.40 -3.48 13.00
N GLY A 133 8.72 -3.67 12.92
CA GLY A 133 9.35 -4.59 11.98
C GLY A 133 9.66 -3.95 10.64
N VAL A 134 10.70 -4.48 10.00
CA VAL A 134 11.24 -3.94 8.74
C VAL A 134 10.21 -3.90 7.61
N PRO A 135 9.40 -4.94 7.34
CA PRO A 135 8.43 -4.89 6.24
C PRO A 135 7.43 -3.74 6.38
N ASN A 136 6.86 -3.56 7.58
CA ASN A 136 5.90 -2.49 7.85
C ASN A 136 6.57 -1.10 7.74
N MET A 137 7.83 -0.96 8.18
CA MET A 137 8.58 0.28 7.99
C MET A 137 8.79 0.59 6.49
N LEU A 138 9.04 -0.43 5.67
CA LEU A 138 9.21 -0.25 4.22
C LEU A 138 7.90 0.12 3.53
N THR A 139 6.77 -0.47 3.93
CA THR A 139 5.43 -0.05 3.48
C THR A 139 5.16 1.41 3.80
N GLU A 140 5.44 1.85 5.03
CA GLU A 140 5.27 3.23 5.47
C GLU A 140 6.20 4.20 4.72
N LEU A 141 7.45 3.80 4.48
CA LEU A 141 8.39 4.60 3.69
C LEU A 141 7.96 4.72 2.24
N ARG A 142 7.35 3.69 1.66
CA ARG A 142 6.78 3.74 0.30
C ARG A 142 5.58 4.68 0.24
N ALA A 143 4.67 4.59 1.21
CA ALA A 143 3.56 5.51 1.35
C ALA A 143 4.05 6.96 1.48
N PHE A 144 5.07 7.18 2.30
CA PHE A 144 5.73 8.47 2.42
C PHE A 144 6.38 8.92 1.11
N GLY A 145 6.97 8.01 0.34
CA GLY A 145 7.54 8.29 -0.98
C GLY A 145 6.55 8.91 -1.97
N SER A 146 5.23 8.76 -1.78
CA SER A 146 4.23 9.39 -2.65
C SER A 146 4.34 10.92 -2.70
N ILE A 147 4.50 11.61 -1.55
CA ILE A 147 4.66 13.07 -1.54
C ILE A 147 5.98 13.50 -2.20
N TRP A 148 7.03 12.68 -2.06
CA TRP A 148 8.32 12.92 -2.70
C TRP A 148 8.29 12.71 -4.21
N VAL A 149 7.47 11.77 -4.71
CA VAL A 149 7.23 11.64 -6.16
C VAL A 149 6.54 12.87 -6.72
N ALA A 150 5.54 13.42 -6.00
CA ALA A 150 4.87 14.64 -6.42
C ALA A 150 5.83 15.83 -6.50
N TRP A 151 6.66 16.03 -5.47
CA TRP A 151 7.69 17.08 -5.47
C TRP A 151 8.79 16.84 -6.51
N GLY A 152 9.25 15.60 -6.67
CA GLY A 152 10.23 15.26 -7.70
C GLY A 152 9.71 15.53 -9.11
N ALA A 153 8.44 15.26 -9.37
CA ALA A 153 7.81 15.56 -10.65
C ALA A 153 7.69 17.08 -10.87
N HIS A 154 7.30 17.84 -9.84
CA HIS A 154 7.29 19.29 -9.89
C HIS A 154 8.68 19.87 -10.20
N TRP A 155 9.71 19.48 -9.44
CA TRP A 155 11.08 19.97 -9.66
C TRP A 155 11.69 19.48 -10.99
N LEU A 156 11.25 18.35 -11.53
CA LEU A 156 11.62 17.96 -12.89
C LEU A 156 11.15 19.00 -13.92
N THR A 157 9.97 19.60 -13.76
CA THR A 157 9.50 20.67 -14.66
C THR A 157 10.36 21.94 -14.58
N GLU A 158 11.10 22.11 -13.50
CA GLU A 158 12.05 23.21 -13.27
C GLU A 158 13.50 22.83 -13.66
N GLY A 159 13.70 21.65 -14.25
CA GLY A 159 15.01 21.19 -14.71
C GLY A 159 15.84 20.47 -13.64
N MET A 160 15.24 20.06 -12.52
CA MET A 160 15.91 19.30 -11.45
C MET A 160 15.45 17.83 -11.45
N PRO A 161 16.08 16.94 -12.24
CA PRO A 161 15.64 15.54 -12.35
C PRO A 161 16.02 14.65 -11.16
N ILE A 162 17.08 15.00 -10.43
CA ILE A 162 17.70 14.14 -9.42
C ILE A 162 16.69 13.67 -8.34
N PRO A 163 15.83 14.53 -7.76
CA PRO A 163 14.87 14.10 -6.73
C PRO A 163 13.90 13.02 -7.23
N LEU A 164 13.42 13.12 -8.48
CA LEU A 164 12.50 12.14 -9.05
C LEU A 164 13.17 10.78 -9.27
N VAL A 165 14.39 10.78 -9.82
CA VAL A 165 15.18 9.56 -10.01
C VAL A 165 15.48 8.91 -8.66
N PHE A 166 15.84 9.72 -7.67
CA PHE A 166 16.15 9.24 -6.33
C PHE A 166 14.96 8.54 -5.67
N VAL A 167 13.77 9.16 -5.66
CA VAL A 167 12.59 8.55 -5.02
C VAL A 167 12.15 7.27 -5.73
N PHE A 168 12.15 7.23 -7.07
CA PHE A 168 11.82 6.01 -7.80
C PHE A 168 12.88 4.91 -7.63
N GLY A 169 14.17 5.29 -7.59
CA GLY A 169 15.26 4.35 -7.33
C GLY A 169 15.16 3.71 -5.96
N VAL A 170 14.93 4.53 -4.91
CA VAL A 170 14.71 4.02 -3.55
C VAL A 170 13.47 3.12 -3.51
N ALA A 171 12.34 3.54 -4.10
CA ALA A 171 11.11 2.76 -4.11
C ALA A 171 11.26 1.41 -4.84
N ALA A 172 11.99 1.36 -5.95
CA ALA A 172 12.27 0.11 -6.65
C ALA A 172 13.16 -0.83 -5.83
N VAL A 173 14.19 -0.29 -5.16
CA VAL A 173 15.06 -1.08 -4.27
C VAL A 173 14.27 -1.60 -3.07
N THR A 174 13.42 -0.79 -2.44
CA THR A 174 12.64 -1.22 -1.28
C THR A 174 11.60 -2.28 -1.64
N ASP A 175 10.97 -2.21 -2.81
CA ASP A 175 10.04 -3.25 -3.30
C ASP A 175 10.73 -4.62 -3.48
N LEU A 176 11.94 -4.62 -4.04
CA LEU A 176 12.75 -5.83 -4.19
C LEU A 176 13.19 -6.39 -2.82
N LEU A 177 13.59 -5.52 -1.90
CA LEU A 177 13.98 -5.89 -0.55
C LEU A 177 12.80 -6.46 0.24
N ASP A 178 11.61 -5.86 0.16
CA ASP A 178 10.41 -6.39 0.81
C ASP A 178 10.07 -7.79 0.33
N GLY A 179 10.10 -8.00 -0.99
CA GLY A 179 9.87 -9.32 -1.57
C GLY A 179 10.89 -10.36 -1.07
N TRP A 180 12.15 -9.97 -0.90
CA TRP A 180 13.20 -10.86 -0.39
C TRP A 180 13.07 -11.14 1.11
N ILE A 181 12.82 -10.12 1.93
CA ILE A 181 12.66 -10.23 3.39
C ILE A 181 11.41 -11.05 3.70
N ALA A 182 10.29 -10.77 3.05
CA ALA A 182 9.03 -11.49 3.27
C ALA A 182 9.16 -13.00 2.98
N ARG A 183 9.94 -13.38 1.95
CA ARG A 183 10.18 -14.78 1.60
C ARG A 183 11.07 -15.54 2.59
N ARG A 184 11.96 -14.85 3.31
CA ARG A 184 12.95 -15.49 4.19
C ARG A 184 12.61 -15.43 5.66
N ALA A 185 11.84 -14.43 6.08
CA ALA A 185 11.79 -14.07 7.48
C ALA A 185 10.54 -14.60 8.23
N HIS A 186 9.50 -15.12 7.54
CA HIS A 186 8.23 -15.53 8.17
C HIS A 186 7.56 -14.42 9.01
N VAL A 187 7.97 -13.15 8.84
CA VAL A 187 7.55 -12.02 9.70
C VAL A 187 6.33 -11.30 9.14
N SER A 188 5.36 -12.04 8.61
CA SER A 188 4.12 -11.41 8.15
C SER A 188 3.27 -10.96 9.35
N THR A 189 2.83 -9.70 9.37
CA THR A 189 1.86 -9.20 10.35
C THR A 189 0.49 -9.02 9.71
N ARG A 190 -0.58 -9.13 10.51
CA ARG A 190 -1.95 -8.93 10.01
C ARG A 190 -2.13 -7.54 9.42
N TRP A 191 -1.57 -6.56 10.11
CA TRP A 191 -1.59 -5.18 9.68
C TRP A 191 -0.95 -5.03 8.29
N GLY A 192 0.29 -5.50 8.09
CA GLY A 192 0.97 -5.39 6.79
C GLY A 192 0.15 -6.01 5.66
N ARG A 193 -0.35 -7.24 5.84
CA ARG A 193 -1.20 -7.89 4.80
C ARG A 193 -2.43 -7.10 4.38
N LEU A 194 -3.08 -6.40 5.30
CA LEU A 194 -4.26 -5.60 4.99
C LEU A 194 -3.90 -4.21 4.45
N TYR A 195 -2.79 -3.65 4.97
CA TYR A 195 -2.38 -2.28 4.75
C TYR A 195 -1.56 -2.08 3.48
N ASP A 196 -0.73 -3.06 3.11
CA ASP A 196 0.18 -3.00 1.96
C ASP A 196 -0.56 -2.64 0.66
N PRO A 197 -1.70 -3.28 0.28
CA PRO A 197 -2.40 -2.94 -0.97
C PRO A 197 -2.97 -1.51 -0.99
N PHE A 198 -3.28 -0.96 0.19
CA PHE A 198 -3.80 0.41 0.31
C PHE A 198 -2.66 1.43 0.12
N MET A 199 -1.52 1.21 0.78
CA MET A 199 -0.36 2.08 0.65
C MET A 199 0.29 2.01 -0.73
N ASP A 200 0.34 0.83 -1.34
CA ASP A 200 0.73 0.67 -2.73
C ASP A 200 -0.19 1.47 -3.66
N GLY A 201 -1.50 1.45 -3.39
CA GLY A 201 -2.48 2.23 -4.15
C GLY A 201 -2.25 3.74 -4.05
N ILE A 202 -1.87 4.26 -2.87
CA ILE A 202 -1.50 5.66 -2.69
C ILE A 202 -0.22 5.97 -3.48
N PHE A 203 0.84 5.16 -3.31
CA PHE A 203 2.11 5.41 -4.00
C PHE A 203 1.95 5.38 -5.53
N PHE A 204 1.40 4.30 -6.08
CA PHE A 204 1.23 4.16 -7.53
C PHE A 204 0.18 5.14 -8.08
N GLY A 205 -0.87 5.46 -7.32
CA GLY A 205 -1.86 6.46 -7.69
C GLY A 205 -1.25 7.86 -7.81
N VAL A 206 -0.55 8.32 -6.78
CA VAL A 206 0.13 9.62 -6.79
C VAL A 206 1.20 9.64 -7.88
N ALA A 207 2.02 8.60 -8.00
CA ALA A 207 3.04 8.53 -9.05
C ALA A 207 2.44 8.61 -10.46
N ALA A 208 1.35 7.89 -10.73
CA ALA A 208 0.69 7.94 -12.02
C ALA A 208 0.11 9.33 -12.32
N ILE A 209 -0.53 9.97 -11.33
CA ILE A 209 -1.07 11.33 -11.46
C ILE A 209 0.08 12.32 -11.71
N SER A 210 1.15 12.27 -10.90
CA SER A 210 2.30 13.17 -11.04
C SER A 210 2.94 13.06 -12.41
N LEU A 211 3.20 11.84 -12.90
CA LEU A 211 3.76 11.60 -14.23
C LEU A 211 2.80 12.04 -15.36
N ALA A 212 1.48 11.96 -15.17
CA ALA A 212 0.51 12.46 -16.13
C ALA A 212 0.44 13.99 -16.16
N VAL A 213 0.55 14.65 -15.01
CA VAL A 213 0.55 16.11 -14.89
C VAL A 213 1.74 16.72 -15.64
N ILE A 214 2.91 16.08 -15.57
CA ILE A 214 4.12 16.53 -16.28
C ILE A 214 4.20 16.01 -17.73
N GLY A 215 3.15 15.35 -18.23
CA GLY A 215 3.04 14.91 -19.63
C GLY A 215 3.81 13.64 -20.00
N VAL A 216 4.39 12.92 -19.04
CA VAL A 216 5.13 11.67 -19.28
C VAL A 216 4.17 10.51 -19.55
N LEU A 217 3.05 10.46 -18.81
CA LEU A 217 2.01 9.46 -18.99
C LEU A 217 0.72 10.07 -19.56
N PRO A 218 -0.02 9.36 -20.42
CA PRO A 218 -1.37 9.76 -20.77
C PRO A 218 -2.28 9.80 -19.54
N GLN A 219 -3.14 10.81 -19.43
CA GLN A 219 -4.06 10.98 -18.31
C GLN A 219 -4.99 9.77 -18.11
N TRP A 220 -5.37 9.09 -19.19
CA TRP A 220 -6.21 7.90 -19.12
C TRP A 220 -5.51 6.69 -18.48
N ILE A 221 -4.18 6.58 -18.61
CA ILE A 221 -3.40 5.55 -17.89
C ILE A 221 -3.38 5.85 -16.40
N ALA A 222 -3.19 7.12 -16.02
CA ALA A 222 -3.24 7.52 -14.62
C ALA A 222 -4.62 7.23 -14.00
N ALA A 223 -5.69 7.57 -14.71
CA ALA A 223 -7.05 7.23 -14.28
C ALA A 223 -7.24 5.72 -14.10
N LEU A 224 -6.79 4.91 -15.06
CA LEU A 224 -6.85 3.44 -14.96
C LEU A 224 -6.12 2.91 -13.73
N VAL A 225 -4.91 3.40 -13.45
CA VAL A 225 -4.15 3.02 -12.25
C VAL A 225 -4.92 3.35 -10.97
N VAL A 226 -5.45 4.58 -10.86
CA VAL A 226 -6.25 5.00 -9.71
C VAL A 226 -7.49 4.12 -9.54
N PHE A 227 -8.24 3.87 -10.62
CA PHE A 227 -9.41 2.99 -10.57
C PHE A 227 -9.04 1.57 -10.17
N ARG A 228 -7.92 1.04 -10.67
CA ARG A 228 -7.46 -0.32 -10.38
C ARG A 228 -7.20 -0.55 -8.88
N TYR A 229 -6.73 0.46 -8.16
CA TYR A 229 -6.51 0.39 -6.71
C TYR A 229 -7.76 0.80 -5.90
N ALA A 230 -8.58 1.73 -6.40
CA ALA A 230 -9.80 2.17 -5.72
C ALA A 230 -10.94 1.13 -5.78
N LEU A 231 -11.09 0.43 -6.91
CA LEU A 231 -12.21 -0.50 -7.15
C LEU A 231 -12.35 -1.60 -6.09
N PRO A 232 -11.28 -2.32 -5.68
CA PRO A 232 -11.40 -3.33 -4.63
C PRO A 232 -11.82 -2.75 -3.28
N VAL A 233 -11.33 -1.55 -2.94
CA VAL A 233 -11.65 -0.87 -1.67
C VAL A 233 -13.12 -0.45 -1.66
N VAL A 234 -13.58 0.24 -2.71
CA VAL A 234 -14.98 0.66 -2.86
C VAL A 234 -15.90 -0.55 -2.92
N GLY A 235 -15.54 -1.59 -3.67
CA GLY A 235 -16.30 -2.84 -3.76
C GLY A 235 -16.40 -3.55 -2.41
N ALA A 236 -15.32 -3.61 -1.63
CA ALA A 236 -15.34 -4.22 -0.30
C ALA A 236 -16.23 -3.44 0.68
N ILE A 237 -16.17 -2.11 0.65
CA ILE A 237 -17.03 -1.24 1.47
C ILE A 237 -18.50 -1.40 1.07
N ALA A 238 -18.80 -1.34 -0.23
CA ALA A 238 -20.16 -1.52 -0.75
C ALA A 238 -20.72 -2.90 -0.36
N PHE A 239 -19.92 -3.96 -0.50
CA PHE A 239 -20.31 -5.31 -0.09
C PHE A 239 -20.59 -5.40 1.41
N LEU A 240 -19.77 -4.76 2.25
CA LEU A 240 -20.00 -4.70 3.69
C LEU A 240 -21.35 -4.04 4.03
N PHE A 241 -21.67 -2.91 3.38
CA PHE A 241 -22.95 -2.22 3.61
C PHE A 241 -24.16 -3.01 3.08
N MET A 242 -24.04 -3.66 1.92
CA MET A 242 -25.15 -4.37 1.29
C MET A 242 -25.41 -5.76 1.89
N ARG A 243 -24.34 -6.54 2.12
CA ARG A 243 -24.43 -7.95 2.52
C ARG A 243 -24.13 -8.17 4.01
N ARG A 244 -23.61 -7.16 4.72
CA ARG A 244 -23.20 -7.22 6.14
C ARG A 244 -22.24 -8.35 6.48
N ARG A 245 -21.51 -8.84 5.48
CA ARG A 245 -20.48 -9.86 5.60
C ARG A 245 -19.15 -9.29 5.14
N THR A 246 -18.06 -9.79 5.72
CA THR A 246 -16.72 -9.44 5.28
C THR A 246 -16.42 -10.18 3.97
N PRO A 247 -16.06 -9.47 2.89
CA PRO A 247 -15.69 -10.11 1.64
C PRO A 247 -14.36 -10.87 1.81
N ARG A 248 -14.31 -12.11 1.33
CA ARG A 248 -13.06 -12.88 1.27
C ARG A 248 -12.27 -12.42 0.03
N ILE A 249 -11.39 -11.44 0.21
CA ILE A 249 -10.50 -10.96 -0.86
C ILE A 249 -9.41 -12.00 -1.06
N ARG A 250 -9.45 -12.73 -2.18
CA ARG A 250 -8.45 -13.73 -2.53
C ARG A 250 -7.49 -13.16 -3.56
N HIS A 251 -6.19 -13.35 -3.38
CA HIS A 251 -5.21 -12.93 -4.38
C HIS A 251 -5.36 -13.76 -5.67
N THR A 252 -5.38 -13.08 -6.81
CA THR A 252 -5.55 -13.72 -8.12
C THR A 252 -4.29 -13.50 -8.97
N PRO A 253 -3.91 -14.48 -9.83
CA PRO A 253 -2.76 -14.31 -10.73
C PRO A 253 -2.89 -13.07 -11.62
N TRP A 254 -4.10 -12.81 -12.13
CA TRP A 254 -4.42 -11.61 -12.89
C TRP A 254 -4.26 -10.31 -12.08
N GLY A 255 -4.65 -10.33 -10.81
CA GLY A 255 -4.43 -9.20 -9.89
C GLY A 255 -2.94 -8.89 -9.74
N ARG A 256 -2.10 -9.92 -9.54
CA ARG A 256 -0.64 -9.78 -9.43
C ARG A 256 -0.01 -9.28 -10.73
N ALA A 257 -0.39 -9.85 -11.87
CA ALA A 257 0.09 -9.42 -13.18
C ALA A 257 -0.25 -7.94 -13.44
N SER A 258 -1.46 -7.52 -13.09
CA SER A 258 -1.88 -6.12 -13.19
C SER A 258 -1.02 -5.21 -12.31
N SER A 259 -0.83 -5.53 -11.03
CA SER A 259 0.04 -4.72 -10.15
C SER A 259 1.49 -4.67 -10.64
N ALA A 260 2.05 -5.78 -11.11
CA ALA A 260 3.40 -5.83 -11.66
C ALA A 260 3.55 -4.99 -12.94
N SER A 261 2.57 -5.05 -13.84
CA SER A 261 2.57 -4.22 -15.06
C SER A 261 2.49 -2.73 -14.76
N ILE A 262 1.70 -2.33 -13.75
CA ILE A 262 1.60 -0.94 -13.30
C ILE A 262 2.93 -0.50 -12.69
N ALA A 263 3.51 -1.30 -11.79
CA ALA A 263 4.80 -1.01 -11.19
C ALA A 263 5.89 -0.82 -12.25
N ALA A 264 6.00 -1.76 -13.19
CA ALA A 264 6.95 -1.67 -14.30
C ALA A 264 6.73 -0.40 -15.14
N THR A 265 5.48 -0.08 -15.49
CA THR A 265 5.15 1.12 -16.27
C THR A 265 5.54 2.39 -15.53
N ILE A 266 5.18 2.50 -14.25
CA ILE A 266 5.43 3.68 -13.43
C ILE A 266 6.92 3.88 -13.18
N PHE A 267 7.65 2.82 -12.80
CA PHE A 267 9.09 2.91 -12.55
C PHE A 267 9.87 3.21 -13.82
N LEU A 268 9.55 2.57 -14.95
CA LEU A 268 10.22 2.83 -16.22
C LEU A 268 9.90 4.23 -16.76
N ALA A 269 8.65 4.69 -16.64
CA ALA A 269 8.25 6.03 -17.04
C ALA A 269 8.94 7.10 -16.18
N GLY A 270 8.97 6.91 -14.85
CA GLY A 270 9.65 7.82 -13.93
C GLY A 270 11.16 7.88 -14.16
N ALA A 271 11.80 6.73 -14.38
CA ALA A 271 13.22 6.66 -14.72
C ALA A 271 13.51 7.31 -16.09
N ALA A 272 12.68 7.06 -17.10
CA ALA A 272 12.84 7.67 -18.41
C ALA A 272 12.70 9.20 -18.34
N ALA A 273 11.70 9.70 -17.61
CA ALA A 273 11.50 11.13 -17.40
C ALA A 273 12.68 11.79 -16.68
N GLY A 274 13.15 11.18 -15.58
CA GLY A 274 14.26 11.72 -14.80
C GLY A 274 15.62 11.62 -15.51
N LEU A 275 15.83 10.62 -16.36
CA LEU A 275 17.08 10.45 -17.11
C LEU A 275 17.06 11.10 -18.50
N GLY A 276 15.95 11.74 -18.89
CA GLY A 276 15.80 12.33 -20.22
C GLY A 276 15.79 11.31 -21.35
N LEU A 277 15.36 10.07 -21.08
CA LEU A 277 15.30 8.99 -22.05
C LEU A 277 13.95 9.00 -22.79
N PRO A 278 13.92 8.64 -24.09
CA PRO A 278 12.68 8.56 -24.84
C PRO A 278 11.77 7.43 -24.30
N PHE A 279 10.48 7.75 -24.09
CA PHE A 279 9.46 6.79 -23.63
C PHE A 279 8.33 6.60 -24.65
N ASP A 280 8.40 7.26 -25.81
CA ASP A 280 7.40 7.26 -26.88
C ASP A 280 7.16 5.87 -27.50
N ARG A 281 8.22 5.07 -27.68
CA ARG A 281 8.10 3.72 -28.28
C ARG A 281 7.72 2.65 -27.25
N LEU A 282 8.28 2.77 -26.05
CA LEU A 282 8.08 1.78 -24.98
C LEU A 282 6.73 1.97 -24.27
N GLY A 283 6.31 3.23 -24.09
CA GLY A 283 5.08 3.61 -23.39
C GLY A 283 3.83 2.88 -23.91
N PRO A 284 3.48 2.97 -25.21
CA PRO A 284 2.29 2.31 -25.76
C PRO A 284 2.26 0.79 -25.53
N ILE A 285 3.41 0.12 -25.57
CA ILE A 285 3.51 -1.32 -25.30
C ILE A 285 3.19 -1.60 -23.83
N LEU A 286 3.79 -0.84 -22.90
CA LEU A 286 3.52 -0.98 -21.47
C LEU A 286 2.07 -0.64 -21.12
N TYR A 287 1.50 0.37 -21.76
CA TYR A 287 0.09 0.76 -21.61
C TYR A 287 -0.85 -0.37 -22.03
N ALA A 288 -0.58 -1.01 -23.17
CA ALA A 288 -1.36 -2.16 -23.63
C ALA A 288 -1.29 -3.33 -22.64
N ILE A 289 -0.10 -3.63 -22.08
CA ILE A 289 0.08 -4.66 -21.06
C ILE A 289 -0.73 -4.32 -19.80
N VAL A 290 -0.67 -3.07 -19.33
CA VAL A 290 -1.45 -2.60 -18.16
C VAL A 290 -2.95 -2.78 -18.40
N VAL A 291 -3.45 -2.39 -19.58
CA VAL A 291 -4.87 -2.53 -19.94
C VAL A 291 -5.28 -4.00 -19.95
N VAL A 292 -4.54 -4.86 -20.65
CA VAL A 292 -4.85 -6.29 -20.74
C VAL A 292 -4.84 -6.94 -19.36
N ALA A 293 -3.84 -6.64 -18.53
CA ALA A 293 -3.74 -7.19 -17.19
C ALA A 293 -4.85 -6.66 -16.25
N ALA A 294 -5.21 -5.38 -16.34
CA ALA A 294 -6.28 -4.78 -15.55
C ALA A 294 -7.66 -5.32 -15.94
N VAL A 295 -7.94 -5.46 -17.24
CA VAL A 295 -9.18 -6.08 -17.75
C VAL A 295 -9.25 -7.55 -17.34
N GLY A 296 -8.16 -8.30 -17.48
CA GLY A 296 -8.11 -9.69 -17.03
C GLY A 296 -8.35 -9.83 -15.52
N ALA A 297 -7.83 -8.91 -14.71
CA ALA A 297 -8.09 -8.88 -13.27
C ALA A 297 -9.56 -8.58 -12.97
N LEU A 298 -10.15 -7.60 -13.66
CA LEU A 298 -11.56 -7.24 -13.49
C LEU A 298 -12.49 -8.38 -13.89
N LEU A 299 -12.29 -8.97 -15.06
CA LEU A 299 -13.08 -10.12 -15.52
C LEU A 299 -12.99 -11.30 -14.56
N ASN A 300 -11.79 -11.59 -14.04
CA ASN A 300 -11.60 -12.66 -13.08
C ASN A 300 -12.32 -12.37 -11.74
N ILE A 301 -12.37 -11.10 -11.30
CA ILE A 301 -13.17 -10.71 -10.12
C ILE A 301 -14.66 -10.89 -10.40
N LEU A 302 -15.15 -10.48 -11.56
CA LEU A 302 -16.57 -10.61 -11.93
C LEU A 302 -17.00 -12.08 -12.02
N MET A 303 -16.21 -12.91 -12.73
CA MET A 303 -16.52 -14.34 -12.88
C MET A 303 -16.53 -15.08 -11.54
N ARG A 304 -15.51 -14.87 -10.70
CA ARG A 304 -15.45 -15.53 -9.37
C ARG A 304 -16.42 -14.94 -8.36
N GLY A 305 -16.80 -13.67 -8.53
CA GLY A 305 -17.86 -13.04 -7.74
C GLY A 305 -19.23 -13.66 -8.02
N ILE A 306 -19.48 -14.08 -9.27
CA ILE A 306 -20.69 -14.82 -9.68
C ILE A 306 -20.72 -16.23 -9.07
N GLU A 307 -19.56 -16.90 -8.99
CA GLU A 307 -19.46 -18.24 -8.40
C GLU A 307 -19.65 -18.28 -6.87
N GLN A 308 -19.65 -17.14 -6.18
CA GLN A 308 -19.80 -17.04 -4.71
C GLN A 308 -21.20 -16.57 -4.26
N VAL A 309 -22.18 -16.48 -5.17
CA VAL A 309 -23.60 -16.20 -4.87
C VAL A 309 -24.41 -17.49 -4.95
#